data_AF-A0A9E1JK64-F1
#
_entry.id   AF-A0A9E1JK64-F1
#
_cell.length_a   1.000
_cell.length_b   1.000
_cell.length_c   1.000
_cell.angle_alpha   90.00
_cell.angle_beta   90.00
_cell.angle_gamma   90.00
#
_symmetry.space_group_name_H-M   'P 1'
#
loop_
_entity.id
_entity.type
_entity.pdbx_description
1 polymer ?
#
loop_
_entity_poly.entity_id
_entity_poly.type
_entity_poly.pdbx_seq_one_letter_code
_entity_poly.pdbx_strand_id
1 'polypeptide(L)'
;MKKDTHNFVQEYKGLGAFGLDRKTDEETIMFYLQKFSEDSFLEALLPRLSDPELEEIYLFINDKLKLHLLEDEYHSLFLKDR
;
A
#
# COMPACT_ATOMS: atom_id res chain seq x y z
N MET A 1 6.52 -20.47 -1.76
CA MET A 1 7.19 -19.24 -2.24
C MET A 1 6.39 -18.06 -1.72
N LYS A 2 7.01 -17.05 -1.10
CA LYS A 2 6.30 -15.82 -0.73
C LYS A 2 5.89 -15.10 -2.03
N LYS A 3 4.59 -14.85 -2.21
CA LYS A 3 4.05 -14.19 -3.41
C LYS A 3 4.14 -12.65 -3.32
N ASP A 4 4.31 -12.11 -2.12
CA ASP A 4 4.46 -10.68 -1.85
C ASP A 4 5.92 -10.22 -1.88
N THR A 5 6.16 -9.08 -2.55
CA THR A 5 7.48 -8.48 -2.73
C THR A 5 7.43 -7.00 -2.35
N HIS A 6 8.30 -6.60 -1.43
CA HIS A 6 8.50 -5.22 -0.98
C HIS A 6 9.94 -4.78 -1.28
N ASN A 7 10.35 -4.89 -2.55
CA ASN A 7 11.74 -4.61 -2.94
C ASN A 7 12.00 -3.11 -3.12
N PHE A 8 10.97 -2.35 -3.53
CA PHE A 8 11.10 -0.92 -3.81
C PHE A 8 11.62 -0.15 -2.59
N VAL A 9 11.10 -0.42 -1.40
CA VAL A 9 11.54 0.24 -0.16
C VAL A 9 13.01 -0.03 0.20
N GLN A 10 13.61 -1.11 -0.33
CA GLN A 10 15.02 -1.46 -0.11
C GLN A 10 15.94 -0.82 -1.15
N GLU A 11 15.44 -0.62 -2.37
CA GLU A 11 16.21 -0.13 -3.50
C GLU A 11 16.07 1.38 -3.72
N TYR A 12 14.99 1.98 -3.23
CA TYR A 12 14.66 3.38 -3.42
C TYR A 12 15.67 4.30 -2.72
N LYS A 13 16.26 5.23 -3.49
CA LYS A 13 17.23 6.23 -3.02
C LYS A 13 16.75 7.68 -3.19
N GLY A 14 15.49 7.87 -3.55
CA GLY A 14 14.91 9.19 -3.72
C GLY A 14 14.59 9.88 -2.40
N LEU A 15 14.18 11.14 -2.47
CA LEU A 15 14.02 12.02 -1.30
C LEU A 15 12.64 11.93 -0.62
N GLY A 16 11.66 11.21 -1.20
CA GLY A 16 10.30 11.13 -0.65
C GLY A 16 9.60 12.49 -0.58
N ALA A 17 9.73 13.31 -1.63
CA ALA A 17 9.26 14.69 -1.67
C ALA A 17 7.90 14.81 -2.38
N PHE A 18 6.82 14.42 -1.70
CA PHE A 18 5.46 14.58 -2.22
C PHE A 18 5.11 16.08 -2.45
N GLY A 19 4.50 16.38 -3.58
CA GLY A 19 4.11 17.71 -4.04
C GLY A 19 5.08 18.38 -5.02
N LEU A 20 6.21 17.74 -5.37
CA LEU A 20 7.22 18.31 -6.27
C LEU A 20 6.91 18.05 -7.75
N ASP A 21 6.65 16.80 -8.09
CA ASP A 21 6.22 16.39 -9.43
C ASP A 21 5.51 15.03 -9.36
N ARG A 22 4.79 14.69 -10.43
CA ARG A 22 3.97 13.46 -10.50
C ARG A 22 4.77 12.18 -10.25
N LYS A 23 5.99 12.07 -10.77
CA LYS A 23 6.83 10.89 -10.63
C LYS A 23 7.29 10.76 -9.17
N THR A 24 7.75 11.86 -8.59
CA THR A 24 8.18 11.87 -7.19
C THR A 24 7.02 11.58 -6.24
N ASP A 25 5.80 12.02 -6.58
CA ASP A 25 4.58 11.68 -5.83
C ASP A 25 4.29 10.18 -5.87
N GLU A 26 4.31 9.57 -7.06
CA GLU A 26 4.08 8.13 -7.23
C GLU A 26 5.12 7.29 -6.47
N GLU A 27 6.40 7.67 -6.56
CA GLU A 27 7.48 7.03 -5.82
C GLU A 27 7.30 7.18 -4.30
N THR A 28 6.89 8.36 -3.83
CA THR A 28 6.64 8.62 -2.41
C THR A 28 5.47 7.78 -1.90
N ILE A 29 4.35 7.72 -2.65
CA ILE A 29 3.22 6.86 -2.29
C ILE A 29 3.67 5.40 -2.20
N MET A 30 4.40 4.90 -3.20
CA MET A 30 4.88 3.51 -3.20
C MET A 30 5.80 3.22 -2.00
N PHE A 31 6.71 4.15 -1.66
CA PHE A 31 7.58 4.03 -0.49
C PHE A 31 6.78 3.96 0.81
N TYR A 32 5.83 4.89 1.02
CA TYR A 32 5.03 4.93 2.23
C TYR A 32 4.14 3.70 2.37
N LEU A 33 3.48 3.25 1.30
CA LEU A 33 2.63 2.07 1.36
C LEU A 33 3.42 0.80 1.71
N GLN A 34 4.63 0.62 1.17
CA GLN A 34 5.47 -0.53 1.54
C GLN A 34 6.00 -0.47 2.97
N LYS A 35 6.29 0.72 3.51
CA LYS A 35 6.64 0.89 4.93
C LYS A 35 5.44 0.67 5.85
N PHE A 36 4.27 1.16 5.44
CA PHE A 36 3.03 1.06 6.19
C PHE A 36 2.52 -0.38 6.27
N SER A 37 2.72 -1.17 5.22
CA SER A 37 2.31 -2.58 5.17
C SER A 37 3.30 -3.55 5.82
N GLU A 38 4.31 -3.07 6.55
CA GLU A 38 5.27 -3.95 7.20
C GLU A 38 4.64 -4.60 8.44
N ASP A 39 4.84 -5.91 8.60
CA ASP A 39 4.17 -6.72 9.63
C ASP A 39 4.39 -6.17 11.04
N SER A 40 5.64 -5.92 11.46
CA SER A 40 5.96 -5.40 12.79
C SER A 40 5.43 -3.98 13.03
N PHE A 41 5.33 -3.16 11.97
CA PHE A 41 4.70 -1.84 12.07
C PHE A 41 3.19 -1.95 12.26
N LEU A 42 2.50 -2.79 11.47
CA LEU A 42 1.05 -3.00 11.60
C LEU A 42 0.68 -3.65 12.94
N GLU A 43 1.47 -4.60 13.43
CA GLU A 43 1.31 -5.19 14.77
C GLU A 43 1.33 -4.11 15.87
N ALA A 44 2.15 -3.07 15.71
CA ALA A 44 2.22 -1.95 16.64
C ALA A 44 1.12 -0.90 16.43
N LEU A 45 0.69 -0.66 15.19
CA LEU A 45 -0.27 0.38 14.83
C LEU A 45 -1.72 -0.05 15.05
N LEU A 46 -2.13 -1.23 14.54
CA LEU A 46 -3.53 -1.65 14.50
C LEU A 46 -4.22 -1.63 15.89
N PRO A 47 -3.60 -2.06 17.00
CA PRO A 47 -4.23 -1.99 18.32
C PRO A 47 -4.45 -0.56 18.84
N ARG A 48 -3.84 0.46 18.22
CA ARG A 48 -3.96 1.87 18.60
C ARG A 48 -5.08 2.58 17.85
N LEU A 49 -5.57 1.99 16.76
CA LEU A 49 -6.64 2.55 15.96
C LEU A 49 -7.99 2.20 16.58
N SER A 50 -8.89 3.16 16.56
CA SER A 50 -10.30 2.95 16.85
C SER A 50 -11.02 2.23 15.70
N ASP A 51 -12.18 1.64 15.97
CA ASP A 51 -13.00 0.99 14.92
C ASP A 51 -13.28 1.92 13.71
N PRO A 52 -13.62 3.22 13.91
CA PRO A 52 -13.80 4.14 12.78
C PRO A 52 -12.52 4.37 11.95
N GLU A 53 -11.35 4.43 12.58
CA GLU A 53 -10.07 4.59 11.87
C GLU A 53 -9.72 3.33 11.06
N LEU A 54 -10.02 2.14 11.59
CA LEU A 54 -9.89 0.89 10.85
C LEU A 54 -10.81 0.86 9.63
N GLU A 55 -12.07 1.30 9.79
CA GLU A 55 -13.04 1.39 8.71
C GLU A 55 -12.60 2.38 7.63
N GLU A 56 -12.07 3.55 8.02
CA GLU A 56 -11.56 4.55 7.07
C GLU A 56 -10.46 3.98 6.17
N ILE A 57 -9.49 3.27 6.75
CA ILE A 57 -8.40 2.62 5.98
C ILE A 57 -8.98 1.56 5.04
N TYR A 58 -9.89 0.72 5.53
CA TYR A 58 -10.51 -0.32 4.72
C TYR A 58 -11.27 0.27 3.53
N LEU A 59 -12.12 1.26 3.76
CA LEU A 59 -12.92 1.91 2.71
C LEU A 59 -12.02 2.59 1.69
N PHE A 60 -10.99 3.31 2.14
CA PHE A 60 -10.02 3.93 1.24
C PHE A 60 -9.35 2.92 0.30
N ILE A 61 -8.83 1.81 0.83
CA ILE A 61 -8.17 0.77 0.02
C ILE A 61 -9.18 0.14 -0.94
N ASN A 62 -10.34 -0.28 -0.44
CA ASN A 62 -11.37 -0.97 -1.21
C ASN A 62 -11.87 -0.12 -2.39
N ASP A 63 -12.09 1.17 -2.16
CA ASP A 63 -12.52 2.10 -3.20
C ASP A 63 -11.49 2.23 -4.32
N LYS A 64 -10.18 2.30 -3.99
CA LYS A 64 -9.12 2.33 -5.02
C LYS A 64 -9.04 1.05 -5.82
N LEU A 65 -9.19 -0.11 -5.18
CA LEU A 65 -9.21 -1.40 -5.87
C LEU A 65 -10.40 -1.46 -6.85
N LYS A 66 -11.60 -1.11 -6.40
CA LYS A 66 -12.82 -1.12 -7.24
C LYS A 66 -12.79 -0.14 -8.40
N LEU A 67 -12.23 1.05 -8.19
CA LEU A 67 -12.21 2.10 -9.21
C LEU A 67 -11.14 1.88 -10.29
N HIS A 68 -10.07 1.15 -9.98
CA HIS A 68 -8.88 1.10 -10.83
C HIS A 68 -8.45 -0.29 -11.28
N LEU A 69 -9.00 -1.37 -10.72
CA LEU A 69 -8.67 -2.74 -11.14
C LEU A 69 -9.87 -3.43 -11.79
N LEU A 70 -9.61 -4.13 -12.89
CA LEU A 70 -10.52 -5.15 -13.40
C LEU A 70 -10.51 -6.38 -12.49
N GLU A 71 -11.53 -7.24 -12.61
CA GLU A 71 -11.64 -8.46 -11.81
C GLU A 71 -10.39 -9.34 -11.92
N ASP A 72 -9.89 -9.57 -13.13
CA ASP A 72 -8.69 -10.39 -13.35
C ASP A 72 -7.43 -9.76 -12.75
N GLU A 73 -7.33 -8.42 -12.76
CA GLU A 73 -6.21 -7.70 -12.14
C GLU A 73 -6.29 -7.76 -10.61
N TYR A 74 -7.49 -7.66 -10.03
CA TYR A 74 -7.69 -7.84 -8.61
C TYR A 74 -7.26 -9.24 -8.14
N HIS A 75 -7.63 -10.28 -8.87
CA HIS A 75 -7.24 -11.66 -8.56
C HIS A 75 -5.74 -11.92 -8.75
N SER A 76 -5.17 -11.48 -9.88
CA SER A 76 -3.77 -11.78 -10.21
C SER A 76 -2.76 -10.89 -9.47
N LEU A 77 -3.06 -9.59 -9.29
CA LEU A 77 -2.11 -8.62 -8.72
C LEU A 77 -2.30 -8.43 -7.21
N PHE A 78 -3.55 -8.36 -6.73
CA PHE A 78 -3.85 -8.08 -5.32
C PHE A 78 -4.01 -9.36 -4.50
N LEU A 79 -4.95 -10.25 -4.86
CA LEU A 79 -5.16 -11.51 -4.13
C LEU A 79 -4.09 -12.56 -4.42
N LYS A 80 -3.49 -12.50 -5.61
CA LYS A 80 -2.48 -13.45 -6.11
C LYS A 80 -2.97 -14.90 -6.05
N ASP A 81 -4.25 -15.11 -6.30
CA ASP A 81 -4.93 -16.40 -6.18
C ASP A 81 -5.18 -17.09 -7.53
N ARG A 82 -4.84 -16.43 -8.64
CA ARG A 82 -4.82 -16.96 -10.01
C ARG A 82 -3.39 -17.02 -10.57
#